data_AF-A0A3N5RW02-F1
#
_entry.id   AF-A0A3N5RW02-F1
#
_cell.length_a   1.000
_cell.length_b   1.000
_cell.length_c   1.000
_cell.angle_alpha   90.00
_cell.angle_beta   90.00
_cell.angle_gamma   90.00
#
_symmetry.space_group_name_H-M   'P 1'
#
loop_
_entity.id
_entity.type
_entity.pdbx_description
1 polymer ?
#
loop_
_entity_poly.entity_id
_entity_poly.type
_entity_poly.pdbx_seq_one_letter_code
_entity_poly.pdbx_strand_id
1 'polypeptide(L)'
;MDDLARQYAGRVLLVTLARNDAPQATSRFGVRRFPTLVTAHAGKTETSQEAVRPGDLKPHLTHLLGEGPRPAPRAENRSNPAPRQATAQGPVSVNEADFEREVLRADRPVLVDFWAPWCAPCRMVAPALERLAQEQANTLKVAKVNVDENPGLAGRYGAMSIPTMLVMKGGREVDRWVGALPENVIRSRVARWT
;
A
#
# COMPACT_ATOMS: atom_id res chain seq x y z
N MET A 1 10.67 -24.90 -14.62
CA MET A 1 11.89 -24.06 -14.70
C MET A 1 12.94 -24.71 -15.57
N ASP A 2 13.03 -26.03 -15.57
CA ASP A 2 14.04 -26.81 -16.30
C ASP A 2 14.06 -26.52 -17.80
N ASP A 3 12.91 -26.40 -18.46
CA ASP A 3 12.87 -26.07 -19.90
C ASP A 3 13.41 -24.67 -20.20
N LEU A 4 13.09 -23.68 -19.34
CA LEU A 4 13.64 -22.32 -19.46
C LEU A 4 15.14 -22.33 -19.14
N ALA A 5 15.58 -23.08 -18.13
CA ALA A 5 17.00 -23.20 -17.79
C ALA A 5 17.80 -23.77 -18.97
N ARG A 6 17.25 -24.76 -19.69
CA ARG A 6 17.85 -25.29 -20.93
C ARG A 6 17.85 -24.27 -22.06
N GLN A 7 16.73 -23.57 -22.27
CA GLN A 7 16.57 -22.58 -23.34
C GLN A 7 17.54 -21.39 -23.18
N TYR A 8 17.81 -20.97 -21.95
CA TYR A 8 18.65 -19.82 -21.65
C TYR A 8 20.04 -20.20 -21.11
N ALA A 9 20.43 -21.47 -21.25
CA ALA A 9 21.71 -21.99 -20.79
C ALA A 9 22.88 -21.19 -21.40
N GLY A 10 23.89 -20.88 -20.58
CA GLY A 10 25.05 -20.10 -20.98
C GLY A 10 24.80 -18.58 -21.11
N ARG A 11 23.56 -18.11 -20.93
CA ARG A 11 23.21 -16.69 -21.01
C ARG A 11 22.68 -16.12 -19.69
N VAL A 12 21.97 -16.94 -18.91
CA VAL A 12 21.43 -16.57 -17.60
C VAL A 12 21.61 -17.74 -16.64
N LEU A 13 21.94 -17.43 -15.38
CA LEU A 13 21.91 -18.39 -14.29
C LEU A 13 20.54 -18.32 -13.59
N LEU A 14 19.75 -19.39 -13.66
CA LEU A 14 18.50 -19.51 -12.93
C LEU A 14 18.77 -20.26 -11.63
N VAL A 15 18.49 -19.63 -10.49
CA VAL A 15 18.68 -20.22 -9.15
C VAL A 15 17.36 -20.17 -8.39
N THR A 16 16.98 -21.29 -7.78
CA THR A 16 15.90 -21.33 -6.79
C THR A 16 16.53 -21.42 -5.42
N LEU A 17 16.17 -20.51 -4.53
CA LEU A 17 16.66 -20.50 -3.16
C LEU A 17 15.47 -20.72 -2.23
N ALA A 18 15.52 -21.74 -1.38
CA ALA A 18 14.58 -21.83 -0.28
C ALA A 18 14.94 -20.77 0.76
N ARG A 19 13.93 -20.23 1.46
CA ARG A 19 14.11 -19.16 2.45
C ARG A 19 15.17 -19.50 3.51
N ASN A 20 15.25 -20.77 3.91
CA ASN A 20 16.12 -21.22 4.99
C ASN A 20 17.56 -21.50 4.54
N ASP A 21 17.79 -21.72 3.24
CA ASP A 21 19.08 -22.18 2.72
C ASP A 21 20.05 -21.02 2.45
N ALA A 22 19.52 -19.79 2.30
CA ALA A 22 20.31 -18.61 2.00
C ALA A 22 19.72 -17.33 2.66
N PRO A 23 19.64 -17.25 3.99
CA PRO A 23 19.05 -16.10 4.68
C PRO A 23 19.74 -14.78 4.31
N GLN A 24 21.06 -14.79 4.13
CA GLN A 24 21.84 -13.64 3.67
C GLN A 24 21.45 -13.13 2.26
N ALA A 25 20.96 -14.00 1.39
CA ALA A 25 20.52 -13.59 0.04
C ALA A 25 19.25 -12.72 0.11
N THR A 26 18.36 -12.98 1.07
CA THR A 26 17.13 -12.19 1.26
C THR A 26 17.44 -10.73 1.57
N SER A 27 18.40 -10.49 2.47
CA SER A 27 18.85 -9.14 2.83
C SER A 27 19.63 -8.49 1.69
N ARG A 28 20.54 -9.24 1.05
CA ARG A 28 21.36 -8.75 -0.07
C ARG A 28 20.53 -8.26 -1.25
N PHE A 29 19.45 -8.97 -1.58
CA PHE A 29 18.60 -8.66 -2.72
C PHE A 29 17.29 -7.94 -2.34
N GLY A 30 17.14 -7.54 -1.07
CA GLY A 30 15.99 -6.78 -0.59
C GLY A 30 14.65 -7.55 -0.63
N VAL A 31 14.70 -8.88 -0.55
CA VAL A 31 13.50 -9.73 -0.59
C VAL A 31 12.78 -9.69 0.75
N ARG A 32 11.55 -9.17 0.76
CA ARG A 32 10.72 -9.04 1.97
C ARG A 32 9.54 -10.01 2.02
N ARG A 33 8.98 -10.37 0.87
CA ARG A 33 7.89 -11.35 0.74
C ARG A 33 8.30 -12.54 -0.12
N PHE A 34 7.57 -13.64 0.01
CA PHE A 34 7.83 -14.87 -0.74
C PHE A 34 6.51 -15.39 -1.36
N PRO A 35 6.57 -16.01 -2.56
CA PRO A 35 7.74 -16.18 -3.41
C PRO A 35 8.10 -14.88 -4.15
N THR A 36 9.40 -14.60 -4.32
CA THR A 36 9.89 -13.41 -5.05
C THR A 36 10.92 -13.81 -6.10
N LEU A 37 10.73 -13.30 -7.31
CA LEU A 37 11.70 -13.38 -8.39
C LEU A 37 12.60 -12.16 -8.34
N VAL A 38 13.91 -12.37 -8.38
CA VAL A 38 14.89 -11.30 -8.52
C VAL A 38 15.70 -11.57 -9.79
N THR A 39 15.84 -10.56 -10.64
CA THR A 39 16.88 -10.53 -11.67
C THR A 39 18.00 -9.61 -11.22
N ALA A 40 19.23 -10.05 -11.41
CA ALA A 40 20.41 -9.29 -11.04
C ALA A 40 21.45 -9.39 -12.14
N HIS A 41 22.17 -8.29 -12.37
CA HIS A 41 23.31 -8.21 -13.28
C HIS A 41 24.49 -7.61 -12.52
N ALA A 42 25.69 -8.20 -12.69
CA ALA A 42 26.90 -7.80 -11.96
C ALA A 42 26.71 -7.70 -10.43
N GLY A 43 25.88 -8.58 -9.85
CA GLY A 43 25.62 -8.62 -8.40
C GLY A 43 24.68 -7.55 -7.86
N LYS A 44 24.07 -6.71 -8.73
CA LYS A 44 23.06 -5.69 -8.38
C LYS A 44 21.68 -6.12 -8.87
N THR A 45 20.65 -5.89 -8.08
CA THR A 45 19.25 -6.15 -8.47
C THR A 45 18.83 -5.22 -9.59
N GLU A 46 18.42 -5.80 -10.73
CA GLU A 46 17.86 -5.08 -11.88
C GLU A 46 16.33 -5.00 -11.75
N THR A 47 15.68 -6.12 -11.46
CA THR A 47 14.23 -6.17 -11.22
C THR A 47 13.90 -7.13 -10.08
N SER A 48 12.81 -6.85 -9.39
CA SER A 48 12.24 -7.74 -8.37
C SER A 48 10.73 -7.81 -8.54
N GLN A 49 10.16 -9.01 -8.42
CA GLN A 49 8.72 -9.23 -8.48
C GLN A 49 8.27 -10.19 -7.38
N GLU A 50 7.40 -9.71 -6.49
CA GLU A 50 6.73 -10.53 -5.49
C GLU A 50 5.58 -11.34 -6.11
N ALA A 51 5.14 -12.39 -5.40
CA ALA A 51 4.04 -13.28 -5.81
C ALA A 51 4.22 -13.87 -7.22
N VAL A 52 5.45 -14.25 -7.57
CA VAL A 52 5.83 -14.77 -8.89
C VAL A 52 5.03 -16.04 -9.25
N ARG A 53 4.57 -16.10 -10.51
CA ARG A 53 3.94 -17.28 -11.14
C ARG A 53 4.83 -17.83 -12.26
N PRO A 54 4.63 -19.10 -12.70
CA PRO A 54 5.47 -19.70 -13.75
C PRO A 54 5.58 -18.88 -15.05
N GLY A 55 4.51 -18.19 -15.46
CA GLY A 55 4.50 -17.34 -16.67
C GLY A 55 5.31 -16.05 -16.55
N ASP A 56 5.69 -15.64 -15.33
CA ASP A 56 6.41 -14.39 -15.10
C ASP A 56 7.92 -14.52 -15.38
N LEU A 57 8.46 -15.73 -15.49
CA LEU A 57 9.90 -15.94 -15.66
C LEU A 57 10.41 -15.42 -17.01
N LYS A 58 9.71 -15.75 -18.11
CA LYS A 58 10.18 -15.45 -19.47
C LYS A 58 10.35 -13.94 -19.73
N PRO A 59 9.40 -13.05 -19.39
CA PRO A 59 9.57 -11.60 -19.57
C PRO A 59 10.78 -11.03 -18.83
N HIS A 60 11.04 -11.50 -17.61
CA HIS A 60 12.18 -11.07 -16.80
C HIS A 60 13.51 -11.54 -17.40
N LEU A 61 13.56 -12.77 -17.94
CA LEU A 61 14.74 -13.28 -18.64
C LEU A 61 15.03 -12.49 -19.92
N THR A 62 14.02 -12.21 -20.75
CA THR A 62 14.20 -11.43 -21.98
C THR A 62 14.66 -10.00 -21.71
N HIS A 63 14.16 -9.37 -20.63
CA HIS A 63 14.62 -8.05 -20.25
C HIS A 63 16.07 -8.05 -19.74
N LEU A 64 16.44 -9.02 -18.90
CA LEU A 64 17.80 -9.16 -18.39
C LEU A 64 18.83 -9.31 -19.53
N LEU A 65 18.41 -9.90 -20.65
CA LEU A 65 19.23 -10.08 -21.85
C LEU A 65 19.19 -8.86 -22.81
N GLY A 66 18.45 -7.80 -22.48
CA GLY A 66 18.27 -6.63 -23.34
C GLY A 66 17.38 -6.86 -24.56
N GLU A 67 16.67 -8.00 -24.63
CA GLU A 67 15.84 -8.42 -25.77
C GLU A 67 14.37 -7.98 -25.63
N GLY A 68 14.02 -7.28 -24.55
CA GLY A 68 12.65 -6.89 -24.27
C GLY A 68 12.50 -5.76 -23.27
N PRO A 69 11.30 -5.15 -23.19
CA PRO A 69 11.03 -4.06 -22.27
C PRO A 69 11.15 -4.52 -20.81
N ARG A 70 11.42 -3.57 -19.91
CA ARG A 70 11.41 -3.84 -18.47
C ARG A 70 10.04 -4.40 -18.07
N PRO A 71 9.98 -5.58 -17.39
CA PRO A 71 8.72 -6.12 -16.91
C PRO A 71 8.09 -5.09 -15.98
N ALA A 72 6.84 -4.74 -16.26
CA ALA A 72 6.08 -3.94 -15.33
C ALA A 72 6.04 -4.70 -14.00
N PRO A 73 6.24 -4.01 -12.86
CA PRO A 73 5.96 -4.61 -11.56
C PRO A 73 4.55 -5.18 -11.66
N ARG A 74 4.39 -6.48 -11.39
CA ARG A 74 3.06 -7.05 -11.20
C ARG A 74 2.43 -6.18 -10.14
N ALA A 75 1.40 -5.44 -10.52
CA ALA A 75 0.54 -4.74 -9.61
C ALA A 75 0.24 -5.70 -8.47
N GLU A 76 0.82 -5.45 -7.28
CA GLU A 76 0.33 -6.07 -6.05
C GLU A 76 -1.16 -5.88 -6.10
N ASN A 77 -1.88 -6.98 -6.35
CA ASN A 77 -3.30 -7.06 -6.55
C ASN A 77 -3.94 -5.67 -6.72
N ARG A 78 -3.86 -5.08 -7.92
CA ARG A 78 -4.60 -3.84 -8.22
C ARG A 78 -6.07 -4.21 -8.10
N SER A 79 -6.60 -4.13 -6.88
CA SER A 79 -7.99 -3.79 -6.63
C SER A 79 -8.16 -2.33 -7.03
N ASN A 80 -7.94 -2.04 -8.31
CA ASN A 80 -8.43 -0.84 -8.95
C ASN A 80 -8.90 -1.22 -10.35
N PRO A 81 -10.13 -1.76 -10.47
CA PRO A 81 -10.90 -1.51 -11.67
C PRO A 81 -11.42 -0.06 -11.60
N ALA A 82 -11.16 0.73 -12.64
CA ALA A 82 -12.04 1.85 -12.97
C ALA A 82 -13.48 1.34 -13.13
N PRO A 83 -14.49 2.20 -12.91
CA PRO A 83 -15.56 1.97 -11.94
C PRO A 83 -16.58 0.95 -12.44
N ARG A 84 -16.66 -0.21 -11.79
CA ARG A 84 -17.90 -1.01 -11.76
C ARG A 84 -18.11 -1.68 -10.40
N GLN A 85 -19.06 -1.08 -9.68
CA GLN A 85 -20.06 -1.69 -8.82
C GLN A 85 -19.62 -2.17 -7.41
N ALA A 86 -20.27 -1.52 -6.45
CA ALA A 86 -20.32 -1.74 -5.01
C ALA A 86 -20.08 -3.18 -4.54
N THR A 87 -19.07 -3.38 -3.69
CA THR A 87 -19.09 -4.31 -2.54
C THR A 87 -17.94 -3.94 -1.57
N ALA A 88 -18.30 -3.67 -0.31
CA ALA A 88 -17.46 -3.35 0.87
C ALA A 88 -16.42 -2.21 0.73
N GLN A 89 -16.84 -0.96 0.96
CA GLN A 89 -15.93 0.20 1.06
C GLN A 89 -15.24 0.23 2.44
N GLY A 90 -14.01 -0.24 2.53
CA GLY A 90 -13.15 -0.03 3.71
C GLY A 90 -12.41 1.33 3.66
N PRO A 91 -11.67 1.70 4.72
CA PRO A 91 -10.84 2.88 4.72
C PRO A 91 -9.79 2.81 3.59
N VAL A 92 -9.66 3.89 2.83
CA VAL A 92 -8.77 3.96 1.66
C VAL A 92 -7.38 4.40 2.12
N SER A 93 -6.33 3.68 1.73
CA SER A 93 -4.96 4.13 1.96
C SER A 93 -4.62 5.30 1.03
N VAL A 94 -4.14 6.40 1.59
CA VAL A 94 -3.81 7.63 0.87
C VAL A 94 -2.35 7.99 1.11
N ASN A 95 -1.65 8.35 0.05
CA ASN A 95 -0.28 8.86 0.07
C ASN A 95 -0.24 10.32 -0.40
N GLU A 96 0.96 10.91 -0.43
CA GLU A 96 1.21 12.28 -0.94
C GLU A 96 0.66 12.55 -2.34
N ALA A 97 0.82 11.61 -3.27
CA ALA A 97 0.40 11.77 -4.66
C ALA A 97 -1.13 11.76 -4.82
N ASP A 98 -1.82 11.02 -3.96
CA ASP A 98 -3.26 10.83 -4.02
C ASP A 98 -4.05 11.80 -3.11
N PHE A 99 -3.40 12.43 -2.14
CA PHE A 99 -4.06 13.23 -1.10
C PHE A 99 -4.94 14.36 -1.65
N GLU A 100 -4.48 15.06 -2.69
CA GLU A 100 -5.26 16.13 -3.28
C GLU A 100 -6.59 15.62 -3.87
N ARG A 101 -6.54 14.51 -4.62
CA ARG A 101 -7.71 13.91 -5.26
C ARG A 101 -8.61 13.23 -4.23
N GLU A 102 -8.03 12.46 -3.32
CA GLU A 102 -8.77 11.58 -2.42
C GLU A 102 -9.34 12.32 -1.20
N VAL A 103 -8.72 13.42 -0.79
CA VAL A 103 -9.07 14.16 0.44
C VAL A 103 -9.50 15.59 0.14
N LEU A 104 -8.67 16.38 -0.54
CA LEU A 104 -8.93 17.82 -0.69
C LEU A 104 -10.06 18.11 -1.69
N ARG A 105 -10.15 17.33 -2.76
CA ARG A 105 -11.16 17.45 -3.82
C ARG A 105 -12.30 16.44 -3.67
N ALA A 106 -12.47 15.84 -2.49
CA ALA A 106 -13.54 14.89 -2.26
C ALA A 106 -14.91 15.60 -2.19
N ASP A 107 -15.92 15.03 -2.86
CA ASP A 107 -17.29 15.56 -2.88
C ASP A 107 -18.04 15.37 -1.56
N ARG A 108 -17.51 14.53 -0.68
CA ARG A 108 -18.04 14.22 0.65
C ARG A 108 -16.99 14.45 1.72
N PRO A 109 -17.38 14.73 2.97
CA PRO A 109 -16.45 14.79 4.09
C PRO A 109 -15.54 13.57 4.15
N VAL A 110 -14.27 13.80 4.50
CA VAL A 110 -13.25 12.76 4.63
C VAL A 110 -12.71 12.74 6.04
N LEU A 111 -12.87 11.63 6.75
CA LEU A 111 -12.14 11.34 7.97
C LEU A 111 -10.76 10.78 7.59
N VAL A 112 -9.70 11.51 7.92
CA VAL A 112 -8.30 11.11 7.68
C VAL A 112 -7.71 10.60 8.99
N ASP A 113 -7.25 9.35 9.02
CA ASP A 113 -6.53 8.72 10.14
C ASP A 113 -5.02 8.67 9.83
N PHE A 114 -4.24 9.47 10.54
CA PHE A 114 -2.78 9.38 10.55
C PHE A 114 -2.34 8.32 11.53
N TRP A 115 -1.74 7.25 11.02
CA TRP A 115 -1.45 6.02 11.77
C TRP A 115 -0.07 5.44 11.41
N ALA A 116 0.32 4.37 12.11
CA ALA A 116 1.48 3.54 11.77
C ALA A 116 1.27 2.10 12.29
N PRO A 117 1.91 1.07 11.70
CA PRO A 117 1.70 -0.33 12.11
C PRO A 117 2.12 -0.64 13.55
N TRP A 118 3.13 0.07 14.06
CA TRP A 118 3.64 -0.06 15.42
C TRP A 118 2.73 0.63 16.47
N CYS A 119 1.78 1.47 16.04
CA CYS A 119 0.89 2.20 16.92
C CYS A 119 -0.23 1.31 17.48
N ALA A 120 -0.08 0.85 18.72
CA ALA A 120 -1.10 0.04 19.38
C ALA A 120 -2.47 0.75 19.51
N PRO A 121 -2.55 2.04 19.92
CA PRO A 121 -3.82 2.76 19.95
C PRO A 121 -4.49 2.89 18.57
N CYS A 122 -3.72 3.00 17.49
CA CYS A 122 -4.24 3.02 16.12
C CYS A 122 -4.92 1.70 15.75
N ARG A 123 -4.32 0.56 16.14
CA ARG A 123 -4.92 -0.77 15.93
C ARG A 123 -6.24 -0.94 16.70
N MET A 124 -6.41 -0.28 17.84
CA MET A 124 -7.66 -0.31 18.61
C MET A 124 -8.81 0.42 17.90
N VAL A 125 -8.52 1.54 17.21
CA VAL A 125 -9.56 2.31 16.50
C VAL A 125 -9.84 1.80 15.09
N ALA A 126 -8.91 1.07 14.47
CA ALA A 126 -9.04 0.59 13.09
C ALA A 126 -10.35 -0.17 12.80
N PRO A 127 -10.85 -1.09 13.65
CA PRO A 127 -12.13 -1.77 13.41
C PRO A 127 -13.35 -0.83 13.39
N ALA A 128 -13.31 0.24 14.18
CA ALA A 128 -14.37 1.25 14.20
C ALA A 128 -14.35 2.09 12.91
N LEU A 129 -13.15 2.45 12.44
CA LEU A 129 -12.98 3.16 11.17
C LEU A 129 -13.40 2.29 9.98
N GLU A 130 -13.15 0.98 10.03
CA GLU A 130 -13.62 0.02 9.03
C GLU A 130 -15.14 -0.04 8.94
N ARG A 131 -15.83 -0.13 10.09
CA ARG A 131 -17.30 -0.08 10.13
C ARG A 131 -17.84 1.25 9.61
N LEU A 132 -17.26 2.37 10.02
CA LEU A 132 -17.67 3.70 9.56
C LEU A 132 -17.54 3.85 8.03
N ALA A 133 -16.42 3.37 7.46
CA ALA A 133 -16.21 3.42 6.01
C ALA A 133 -17.29 2.64 5.24
N GLN A 134 -17.73 1.52 5.79
CA GLN A 134 -18.74 0.66 5.18
C GLN A 134 -20.15 1.23 5.35
N GLU A 135 -20.53 1.61 6.57
CA GLU A 135 -21.87 2.08 6.91
C GLU A 135 -22.18 3.47 6.36
N GLN A 136 -21.17 4.34 6.28
CA GLN A 136 -21.30 5.73 5.81
C GLN A 136 -20.66 5.93 4.44
N ALA A 137 -20.52 4.87 3.64
CA ALA A 137 -19.95 4.85 2.30
C ALA A 137 -20.52 5.89 1.31
N ASN A 138 -21.70 6.45 1.56
CA ASN A 138 -22.30 7.50 0.72
C ASN A 138 -22.09 8.92 1.28
N THR A 139 -21.88 9.08 2.59
CA THR A 139 -21.86 10.38 3.28
C THR A 139 -20.50 10.73 3.89
N LEU A 140 -19.67 9.73 4.22
CA LEU A 140 -18.35 9.89 4.82
C LEU A 140 -17.33 8.99 4.15
N LYS A 141 -16.27 9.57 3.61
CA LYS A 141 -15.10 8.81 3.19
C LYS A 141 -14.16 8.64 4.38
N VAL A 142 -13.59 7.45 4.54
CA VAL A 142 -12.50 7.24 5.51
C VAL A 142 -11.21 7.00 4.74
N ALA A 143 -10.19 7.79 5.03
CA ALA A 143 -8.84 7.70 4.48
C ALA A 143 -7.85 7.39 5.60
N LYS A 144 -6.82 6.59 5.32
CA LYS A 144 -5.71 6.34 6.25
C LYS A 144 -4.39 6.75 5.62
N VAL A 145 -3.55 7.44 6.38
CA VAL A 145 -2.24 7.92 5.96
C VAL A 145 -1.20 7.34 6.92
N ASN A 146 -0.31 6.49 6.40
CA ASN A 146 0.81 5.97 7.19
C ASN A 146 1.85 7.09 7.34
N VAL A 147 2.17 7.48 8.58
CA VAL A 147 3.11 8.57 8.87
C VAL A 147 4.56 8.21 8.58
N ASP A 148 4.94 6.93 8.63
CA ASP A 148 6.30 6.48 8.29
C ASP A 148 6.55 6.60 6.78
N GLU A 149 5.52 6.36 5.98
CA GLU A 149 5.58 6.41 4.51
C GLU A 149 5.35 7.81 3.97
N ASN A 150 4.66 8.68 4.72
CA ASN A 150 4.25 10.02 4.29
C ASN A 150 4.64 11.08 5.33
N PRO A 151 5.93 11.24 5.66
CA PRO A 151 6.38 12.20 6.68
C PRO A 151 6.07 13.65 6.28
N GLY A 152 6.01 13.97 4.99
CA GLY A 152 5.65 15.30 4.48
C GLY A 152 4.19 15.65 4.77
N LEU A 153 3.25 14.71 4.55
CA LEU A 153 1.85 14.88 4.95
C LEU A 153 1.71 14.96 6.47
N ALA A 154 2.38 14.08 7.21
CA ALA A 154 2.33 14.08 8.67
C ALA A 154 2.80 15.43 9.24
N GLY A 155 3.92 15.96 8.73
CA GLY A 155 4.43 17.28 9.10
C GLY A 155 3.48 18.41 8.70
N ARG A 156 2.95 18.40 7.47
CA ARG A 156 2.03 19.45 6.97
C ARG A 156 0.77 19.59 7.81
N TYR A 157 0.22 18.47 8.28
CA TYR A 157 -1.01 18.45 9.08
C TYR A 157 -0.77 18.41 10.60
N GLY A 158 0.49 18.40 11.03
CA GLY A 158 0.87 18.39 12.44
C GLY A 158 0.56 17.08 13.16
N ALA A 159 0.56 15.94 12.45
CA ALA A 159 0.33 14.60 12.99
C ALA A 159 1.57 14.05 13.74
N MET A 160 2.07 14.80 14.72
CA MET A 160 3.27 14.47 15.52
C MET A 160 3.01 13.40 16.58
N SER A 161 1.75 13.05 16.81
CA SER A 161 1.33 12.01 17.74
C SER A 161 0.23 11.20 17.06
N ILE A 162 0.31 9.88 17.14
CA ILE A 162 -0.64 9.00 16.45
C ILE A 162 -1.45 8.14 17.44
N PRO A 163 -2.73 7.87 17.14
CA PRO A 163 -3.45 8.34 15.94
C PRO A 163 -3.76 9.85 16.02
N THR A 164 -3.68 10.54 14.89
CA THR A 164 -4.26 11.88 14.72
C THR A 164 -5.34 11.75 13.67
N MET A 165 -6.55 12.19 14.00
CA MET A 165 -7.69 12.12 13.10
C MET A 165 -8.18 13.51 12.75
N LEU A 166 -8.40 13.76 11.46
CA LEU A 166 -8.91 15.02 10.92
C LEU A 166 -10.20 14.77 10.15
N VAL A 167 -11.13 15.71 10.20
CA VAL A 167 -12.26 15.75 9.28
C VAL A 167 -12.01 16.86 8.26
N MET A 168 -11.98 16.49 6.98
CA MET A 168 -11.80 17.38 5.85
C MET A 168 -13.11 17.55 5.11
N LYS A 169 -13.53 18.79 4.84
CA LYS A 169 -14.74 19.11 4.05
C LYS A 169 -14.48 20.33 3.18
N GLY A 170 -14.73 20.20 1.87
CA GLY A 170 -14.46 21.27 0.91
C GLY A 170 -13.00 21.73 0.90
N GLY A 171 -12.05 20.77 0.99
CA GLY A 171 -10.62 21.05 1.03
C GLY A 171 -10.09 21.67 2.33
N ARG A 172 -10.94 21.83 3.35
CA ARG A 172 -10.57 22.46 4.63
C ARG A 172 -10.73 21.49 5.79
N GLU A 173 -9.85 21.63 6.77
CA GLU A 173 -10.01 20.94 8.05
C GLU A 173 -11.17 21.59 8.84
N VAL A 174 -12.12 20.78 9.29
CA VAL A 174 -13.32 21.22 10.02
C VAL A 174 -13.43 20.65 11.43
N ASP A 175 -12.74 19.54 11.72
CA ASP A 175 -12.60 18.98 13.07
C ASP A 175 -11.29 18.19 13.18
N ARG A 176 -10.78 18.04 14.41
CA ARG A 176 -9.59 17.25 14.72
C ARG A 176 -9.61 16.67 16.13
N TRP A 177 -8.89 15.57 16.30
CA TRP A 177 -8.50 15.07 17.62
C TRP A 177 -7.23 14.22 17.53
N VAL A 178 -6.53 14.15 18.65
CA VAL A 178 -5.31 13.36 18.83
C VAL A 178 -5.59 12.28 19.87
N GLY A 179 -5.15 11.06 19.58
CA GLY A 179 -5.35 9.89 20.43
C GLY A 179 -6.55 9.04 20.02
N ALA A 180 -6.59 7.83 20.59
CA ALA A 180 -7.69 6.90 20.37
C ALA A 180 -8.94 7.35 21.12
N LEU A 181 -10.09 7.37 20.43
CA LEU A 181 -11.40 7.62 21.02
C LEU A 181 -12.30 6.38 20.89
N PRO A 182 -13.24 6.16 21.81
CA PRO A 182 -14.29 5.15 21.65
C PRO A 182 -15.12 5.39 20.37
N GLU A 183 -15.59 4.31 19.74
CA GLU A 183 -16.32 4.38 18.46
C GLU A 183 -17.54 5.30 18.51
N ASN A 184 -18.31 5.27 19.60
CA ASN A 184 -19.48 6.14 19.76
C ASN A 184 -19.10 7.63 19.72
N VAL A 185 -17.95 7.99 20.28
CA VAL A 185 -17.44 9.36 20.24
C VAL A 185 -16.98 9.75 18.84
N ILE A 186 -16.30 8.85 18.13
CA ILE A 186 -15.90 9.06 16.72
C ILE A 186 -17.16 9.29 15.86
N ARG A 187 -18.18 8.43 16.02
CA ARG A 187 -19.48 8.56 15.33
C ARG A 187 -20.14 9.90 15.57
N SER A 188 -20.25 10.33 16.83
CA SER A 188 -20.84 11.63 17.17
C SER A 188 -20.07 12.81 16.56
N ARG A 189 -18.74 12.72 16.47
CA ARG A 189 -17.92 13.78 15.85
C ARG A 189 -18.14 13.85 14.34
N VAL A 190 -18.06 12.72 13.62
CA VAL A 190 -18.22 12.70 12.17
C VAL A 190 -19.64 13.08 11.74
N ALA A 191 -20.66 12.69 12.51
CA ALA A 191 -22.07 13.00 12.23
C ALA A 191 -22.38 14.51 12.14
N ARG A 192 -21.51 15.38 12.67
CA ARG A 192 -21.66 16.84 12.55
C ARG A 192 -21.37 17.35 11.14
N TRP A 193 -20.73 16.53 10.31
CA TRP A 193 -20.19 16.95 9.01
C TRP A 193 -20.80 16.19 7.83
N THR A 194 -21.38 15.02 8.08
CA THR A 194 -21.98 14.08 7.13
C THR A 194 -23.48 14.24 7.09
#